data_AF-A0A3E1EXJ2-F1
#
_entry.id   AF-A0A3E1EXJ2-F1
#
_cell.length_a   1.000
_cell.length_b   1.000
_cell.length_c   1.000
_cell.angle_alpha   90.00
_cell.angle_beta   90.00
_cell.angle_gamma   90.00
#
_symmetry.space_group_name_H-M   'P 1'
#
loop_
_entity.id
_entity.type
_entity.pdbx_description
1 polymer ?
#
loop_
_entity_poly.entity_id
_entity_poly.type
_entity_poly.pdbx_seq_one_letter_code
_entity_poly.pdbx_strand_id
1 'polypeptide(L)'
;MICIALTACKSDSENSIRNQQNESFQLNSEDLSNFENLDLRTYEINASIMVPKDESTSVKHQLDSFDWIIKQGKQSYLSIEDWGTADGLNHFIEEIKKQTEEIEIIENSDDFVFYKKTVGTSQTTYHAAAQHNIEGVNYLFITAKQGFSEDGVKAVVASIKSVELRP
;
A
#
# COMPACT_ATOMS: atom_id res chain seq x y z
N MET A 1 22.11 -53.93 23.70
CA MET A 1 22.22 -52.46 23.68
C MET A 1 23.35 -52.14 22.72
N ILE A 2 23.03 -51.75 21.50
CA ILE A 2 23.98 -51.58 20.40
C ILE A 2 24.38 -50.11 20.34
N CYS A 3 25.65 -49.82 20.60
CA CYS A 3 26.26 -48.53 20.29
C CYS A 3 26.68 -48.53 18.82
N ILE A 4 26.21 -47.55 18.06
CA ILE A 4 26.76 -47.17 16.76
C ILE A 4 27.39 -45.79 16.97
N ALA A 5 28.70 -45.73 16.87
CA ALA A 5 29.45 -44.51 16.62
C ALA A 5 30.10 -44.64 15.24
N LEU A 6 30.27 -43.51 14.54
CA LEU A 6 31.33 -43.12 13.59
C LEU A 6 30.80 -41.94 12.73
N THR A 7 31.31 -40.72 12.95
CA THR A 7 32.25 -39.92 12.09
C THR A 7 31.73 -39.56 10.68
N ALA A 8 32.03 -38.45 10.01
CA ALA A 8 32.66 -37.14 10.25
C ALA A 8 32.67 -36.38 8.88
N CYS A 9 33.18 -35.14 8.89
CA CYS A 9 33.63 -34.28 7.76
C CYS A 9 32.62 -33.24 7.23
N LYS A 10 32.87 -31.92 7.42
CA LYS A 10 33.71 -30.97 6.60
C LYS A 10 33.04 -30.68 5.25
N SER A 11 32.97 -29.47 4.69
CA SER A 11 33.37 -28.10 5.03
C SER A 11 32.71 -27.19 3.97
N ASP A 12 32.79 -25.88 4.18
CA ASP A 12 32.72 -24.81 3.16
C ASP A 12 31.40 -24.61 2.43
N SER A 13 30.70 -23.51 2.74
CA SER A 13 30.67 -22.35 1.86
C SER A 13 29.94 -21.18 2.53
N GLU A 14 30.67 -20.08 2.68
CA GLU A 14 30.07 -18.75 2.75
C GLU A 14 29.14 -18.58 1.54
N ASN A 15 27.89 -18.22 1.79
CA ASN A 15 27.20 -17.35 0.87
C ASN A 15 26.28 -16.42 1.65
N SER A 16 26.58 -15.13 1.50
CA SER A 16 26.00 -14.00 2.20
C SER A 16 24.48 -14.07 2.22
N ILE A 17 23.90 -14.23 3.41
CA ILE A 17 22.55 -13.75 3.67
C ILE A 17 22.66 -12.23 3.63
N ARG A 18 22.35 -11.67 2.46
CA ARG A 18 22.05 -10.25 2.29
C ARG A 18 20.88 -9.99 3.23
N ASN A 19 21.17 -9.46 4.42
CA ASN A 19 20.20 -8.76 5.24
C ASN A 19 19.73 -7.56 4.41
N GLN A 20 18.73 -7.76 3.56
CA GLN A 20 17.88 -6.67 3.13
C GLN A 20 17.19 -6.19 4.40
N GLN A 21 17.61 -5.02 4.86
CA GLN A 21 16.89 -4.29 5.88
C GLN A 21 15.46 -4.13 5.38
N ASN A 22 14.53 -4.88 5.98
CA ASN A 22 13.12 -4.55 5.98
C ASN A 22 13.00 -3.22 6.72
N GLU A 23 13.20 -2.11 6.01
CA GLU A 23 12.69 -0.82 6.46
C GLU A 23 11.17 -0.90 6.34
N SER A 24 10.52 -1.41 7.39
CA SER A 24 9.09 -1.23 7.57
C SER A 24 8.80 0.26 7.43
N PHE A 25 7.88 0.62 6.56
CA PHE A 25 7.49 2.00 6.29
C PHE A 25 6.77 2.58 7.53
N GLN A 26 7.54 2.94 8.56
CA GLN A 26 7.05 3.54 9.79
C GLN A 26 7.09 5.05 9.64
N LEU A 27 5.91 5.67 9.68
CA LEU A 27 5.77 7.11 9.69
C LEU A 27 6.33 7.64 11.00
N ASN A 28 7.37 8.45 10.92
CA ASN A 28 7.84 9.18 12.09
C ASN A 28 6.89 10.36 12.36
N SER A 29 6.85 10.86 13.59
CA SER A 29 5.95 11.95 13.98
C SER A 29 6.29 13.30 13.33
N GLU A 30 7.53 13.49 12.86
CA GLU A 30 7.95 14.70 12.14
C GLU A 30 7.42 14.70 10.70
N ASP A 31 7.30 13.55 10.05
CA ASP A 31 6.76 13.41 8.71
C ASP A 31 5.28 13.83 8.66
N LEU A 32 4.52 13.56 9.74
CA LEU A 32 3.11 13.92 9.84
C LEU A 32 2.84 15.43 10.01
N SER A 33 3.83 16.26 10.36
CA SER A 33 3.60 17.71 10.48
C SER A 33 3.20 18.35 9.14
N ASN A 34 3.68 17.76 8.05
CA ASN A 34 3.40 18.18 6.68
C ASN A 34 2.08 17.63 6.14
N PHE A 35 1.29 16.95 6.96
CA PHE A 35 0.00 16.39 6.58
C PHE A 35 -1.14 17.12 7.30
N GLU A 36 -2.27 17.22 6.62
CA GLU A 36 -3.55 17.66 7.16
C GLU A 36 -4.55 16.52 7.18
N ASN A 37 -5.52 16.61 8.07
CA ASN A 37 -6.60 15.64 8.15
C ASN A 37 -7.67 16.00 7.12
N LEU A 38 -8.00 15.05 6.25
CA LEU A 38 -9.13 15.11 5.32
C LEU A 38 -10.28 14.30 5.90
N ASP A 39 -11.41 14.97 6.15
CA ASP A 39 -12.64 14.36 6.66
C ASP A 39 -13.44 13.74 5.51
N LEU A 40 -13.54 12.41 5.50
CA LEU A 40 -14.23 11.67 4.45
C LEU A 40 -15.75 11.55 4.69
N ARG A 41 -16.27 12.02 5.84
CA ARG A 41 -17.72 11.98 6.13
C ARG A 41 -18.54 12.83 5.17
N THR A 42 -17.93 13.88 4.62
CA THR A 42 -18.52 14.69 3.55
C THR A 42 -18.76 13.92 2.26
N TYR A 43 -18.17 12.72 2.15
CA TYR A 43 -18.31 11.76 1.05
C TYR A 43 -18.92 10.44 1.51
N GLU A 44 -19.66 10.46 2.63
CA GLU A 44 -20.41 9.32 3.18
C GLU A 44 -19.53 8.14 3.66
N ILE A 45 -18.23 8.39 3.90
CA ILE A 45 -17.31 7.42 4.48
C ILE A 45 -16.97 7.91 5.90
N ASN A 46 -17.35 7.14 6.93
CA ASN A 46 -17.15 7.50 8.34
C ASN A 46 -15.70 7.35 8.83
N ALA A 47 -14.78 8.01 8.16
CA ALA A 47 -13.36 8.00 8.46
C ALA A 47 -12.68 9.34 8.13
N SER A 48 -11.42 9.45 8.50
CA SER A 48 -10.52 10.50 8.03
C SER A 48 -9.21 9.89 7.56
N ILE A 49 -8.52 10.62 6.70
CA ILE A 49 -7.21 10.25 6.17
C ILE A 49 -6.26 11.45 6.25
N MET A 50 -4.98 11.20 6.51
CA MET A 50 -3.97 12.25 6.46
C MET A 50 -3.49 12.42 5.01
N VAL A 51 -3.48 13.65 4.51
CA VAL A 51 -2.98 13.99 3.16
C VAL A 51 -1.92 15.09 3.25
N PRO A 52 -0.90 15.11 2.38
CA PRO A 52 0.09 16.18 2.38
C PRO A 52 -0.53 17.58 2.17
N LYS A 53 0.03 18.59 2.85
CA LYS A 53 -0.40 20.02 2.81
C LYS A 53 0.23 20.84 1.68
N ASP A 54 1.19 20.26 0.97
CA ASP A 54 1.99 20.92 -0.05
C ASP A 54 1.16 21.38 -1.27
N GLU A 55 0.08 20.66 -1.56
CA GLU A 55 -0.83 20.92 -2.67
C GLU A 55 -2.29 20.93 -2.20
N SER A 56 -3.16 21.57 -3.00
CA SER A 56 -4.59 21.58 -2.68
C SER A 56 -5.21 20.20 -2.85
N THR A 57 -5.89 19.73 -1.80
CA THR A 57 -6.59 18.44 -1.84
C THR A 57 -8.03 18.62 -2.34
N SER A 58 -8.47 17.73 -3.23
CA SER A 58 -9.87 17.63 -3.65
C SER A 58 -10.29 16.18 -3.85
N VAL A 59 -11.54 15.85 -3.56
CA VAL A 59 -12.10 14.52 -3.80
C VAL A 59 -13.09 14.62 -4.97
N LYS A 60 -12.95 13.70 -5.92
CA LYS A 60 -13.89 13.51 -7.02
C LYS A 60 -14.64 12.21 -6.81
N HIS A 61 -15.95 12.26 -6.97
CA HIS A 61 -16.82 11.10 -6.94
C HIS A 61 -17.81 11.23 -8.10
N GLN A 62 -18.07 10.13 -8.79
CA GLN A 62 -19.09 10.07 -9.83
C GLN A 62 -20.38 9.54 -9.22
N LEU A 63 -21.50 10.18 -9.54
CA LEU A 63 -22.81 9.70 -9.08
C LEU A 63 -23.02 8.25 -9.52
N ASP A 64 -23.51 7.41 -8.60
CA ASP A 64 -23.73 5.98 -8.77
C ASP A 64 -22.46 5.14 -9.00
N SER A 65 -21.27 5.69 -8.71
CA SER A 65 -20.03 4.90 -8.68
C SER A 65 -19.71 4.44 -7.26
N PHE A 66 -18.86 3.42 -7.15
CA PHE A 66 -18.39 2.88 -5.87
C PHE A 66 -16.93 3.30 -5.60
N ASP A 67 -16.50 4.40 -6.22
CA ASP A 67 -15.12 4.87 -6.18
C ASP A 67 -15.02 6.38 -5.97
N TRP A 68 -13.99 6.77 -5.21
CA TRP A 68 -13.60 8.15 -4.99
C TRP A 68 -12.16 8.32 -5.43
N ILE A 69 -11.85 9.46 -6.05
CA ILE A 69 -10.49 9.82 -6.44
C ILE A 69 -10.08 11.03 -5.61
N ILE A 70 -9.11 10.84 -4.71
CA ILE A 70 -8.42 11.94 -4.05
C ILE A 70 -7.36 12.49 -5.00
N LYS A 71 -7.36 13.80 -5.17
CA LYS A 71 -6.42 14.53 -6.02
C LYS A 71 -5.63 15.52 -5.18
N GLN A 72 -4.35 15.64 -5.51
CA GLN A 72 -3.49 16.72 -5.03
C GLN A 72 -3.12 17.61 -6.23
N GLY A 73 -3.53 18.87 -6.17
CA GLY A 73 -3.49 19.78 -7.30
C GLY A 73 -4.22 19.21 -8.52
N LYS A 74 -3.48 18.93 -9.60
CA LYS A 74 -4.05 18.35 -10.84
C LYS A 74 -3.92 16.83 -10.93
N GLN A 75 -3.07 16.22 -10.10
CA GLN A 75 -2.71 14.82 -10.18
C GLN A 75 -3.68 13.96 -9.35
N SER A 76 -3.99 12.76 -9.84
CA SER A 76 -4.65 11.75 -9.01
C SER A 76 -3.65 11.24 -8.00
N TYR A 77 -4.02 11.25 -6.73
CA TYR A 77 -3.15 10.90 -5.61
C TYR A 77 -3.39 9.45 -5.17
N LEU A 78 -4.63 9.15 -4.79
CA LEU A 78 -5.09 7.80 -4.48
C LEU A 78 -6.58 7.66 -4.82
N SER A 79 -7.05 6.43 -4.96
CA SER A 79 -8.48 6.10 -5.07
C SER A 79 -8.94 5.33 -3.83
N ILE A 80 -10.24 5.43 -3.56
CA ILE A 80 -10.95 4.65 -2.54
C ILE A 80 -12.02 3.87 -3.29
N GLU A 81 -12.14 2.58 -3.04
CA GLU A 81 -13.18 1.73 -3.62
C GLU A 81 -14.02 1.09 -2.51
N ASP A 82 -15.34 1.12 -2.63
CA ASP A 82 -16.27 0.40 -1.75
C ASP A 82 -16.44 -1.05 -2.22
N TRP A 83 -16.06 -1.98 -1.35
CA TRP A 83 -16.14 -3.42 -1.60
C TRP A 83 -17.27 -4.09 -0.79
N GLY A 84 -18.08 -3.33 -0.06
CA GLY A 84 -19.14 -3.88 0.78
C GLY A 84 -18.56 -4.83 1.83
N THR A 85 -18.97 -6.10 1.77
CA THR A 85 -18.44 -7.15 2.68
C THR A 85 -17.38 -8.03 2.04
N ALA A 86 -17.03 -7.78 0.77
CA ALA A 86 -16.06 -8.57 0.03
C ALA A 86 -14.62 -8.18 0.41
N ASP A 87 -13.71 -9.14 0.28
CA ASP A 87 -12.27 -8.91 0.46
C ASP A 87 -11.67 -8.31 -0.82
N GLY A 88 -11.68 -6.98 -0.88
CA GLY A 88 -11.18 -6.20 -2.01
C GLY A 88 -9.68 -6.28 -2.15
N LEU A 89 -8.93 -6.36 -1.05
CA LEU A 89 -7.48 -6.48 -1.11
C LEU A 89 -7.06 -7.80 -1.75
N ASN A 90 -7.66 -8.93 -1.35
CA ASN A 90 -7.33 -10.20 -1.96
C ASN A 90 -7.69 -10.22 -3.46
N HIS A 91 -8.84 -9.66 -3.85
CA HIS A 91 -9.18 -9.50 -5.26
C HIS A 91 -8.14 -8.65 -6.01
N PHE A 92 -7.74 -7.51 -5.45
CA PHE A 92 -6.71 -6.64 -6.00
C PHE A 92 -5.37 -7.37 -6.19
N ILE A 93 -4.95 -8.15 -5.19
CA ILE A 93 -3.72 -8.95 -5.24
C ILE A 93 -3.79 -10.02 -6.35
N GLU A 94 -4.94 -10.66 -6.54
CA GLU A 94 -5.12 -11.62 -7.63
C GLU A 94 -5.11 -10.93 -9.01
N GLU A 95 -5.63 -9.71 -9.13
CA GLU A 95 -5.57 -8.93 -10.37
C GLU A 95 -4.15 -8.46 -10.71
N ILE A 96 -3.33 -8.03 -9.74
CA ILE A 96 -1.93 -7.66 -10.01
C ILE A 96 -1.10 -8.87 -10.47
N LYS A 97 -1.38 -10.08 -9.95
CA LYS A 97 -0.69 -11.32 -10.36
C LYS A 97 -1.00 -11.74 -11.80
N LYS A 98 -2.14 -11.29 -12.36
CA LYS A 98 -2.54 -11.55 -13.75
C LYS A 98 -1.92 -10.57 -14.74
N GLN A 99 -1.28 -9.52 -14.27
CA GLN A 99 -0.63 -8.53 -15.14
C GLN A 99 0.56 -9.15 -15.88
N THR A 100 0.84 -8.63 -17.07
CA THR A 100 1.96 -9.07 -17.92
C THR A 100 3.29 -8.44 -17.52
N GLU A 101 3.20 -7.36 -16.76
CA GLU A 101 4.31 -6.57 -16.27
C GLU A 101 5.04 -7.27 -15.11
N GLU A 102 6.29 -6.91 -14.89
CA GLU A 102 7.07 -7.44 -13.79
C GLU A 102 6.62 -6.77 -12.48
N ILE A 103 6.12 -7.59 -11.56
CA ILE A 103 5.65 -7.17 -10.23
C ILE A 103 6.57 -7.76 -9.16
N GLU A 104 7.16 -6.89 -8.35
CA GLU A 104 7.97 -7.23 -7.19
C GLU A 104 7.22 -6.79 -5.93
N ILE A 105 6.71 -7.74 -5.14
CA ILE A 105 6.06 -7.46 -3.87
C ILE A 105 7.13 -7.14 -2.82
N ILE A 106 7.01 -5.96 -2.20
CA ILE A 106 7.96 -5.45 -1.20
C ILE A 106 7.44 -5.69 0.22
N GLU A 107 6.15 -5.41 0.47
CA GLU A 107 5.47 -5.65 1.74
C GLU A 107 4.10 -6.30 1.45
N ASN A 108 3.73 -7.29 2.24
CA ASN A 108 2.42 -7.96 2.14
C ASN A 108 1.98 -8.40 3.53
N SER A 109 0.89 -7.83 4.02
CA SER A 109 0.20 -8.18 5.27
C SER A 109 -1.28 -8.48 4.98
N ASP A 110 -2.03 -8.81 6.03
CA ASP A 110 -3.44 -9.18 5.92
C ASP A 110 -4.33 -8.06 5.33
N ASP A 111 -3.91 -6.81 5.49
CA ASP A 111 -4.66 -5.60 5.16
C ASP A 111 -3.89 -4.61 4.28
N PHE A 112 -2.66 -4.94 3.86
CA PHE A 112 -1.81 -4.04 3.08
C PHE A 112 -0.90 -4.78 2.10
N VAL A 113 -0.72 -4.21 0.92
CA VAL A 113 0.29 -4.61 -0.05
C VAL A 113 1.05 -3.40 -0.57
N PHE A 114 2.37 -3.51 -0.64
CA PHE A 114 3.26 -2.55 -1.29
C PHE A 114 4.10 -3.28 -2.32
N TYR A 115 4.11 -2.77 -3.55
CA TYR A 115 4.80 -3.43 -4.64
C TYR A 115 5.38 -2.45 -5.64
N LYS A 116 6.35 -2.95 -6.38
CA LYS A 116 7.00 -2.28 -7.48
C LYS A 116 6.54 -2.92 -8.78
N LYS A 117 6.22 -2.08 -9.76
CA LYS A 117 5.81 -2.47 -11.12
C LYS A 117 6.80 -1.93 -12.13
N THR A 118 7.36 -2.81 -12.96
CA THR A 118 8.26 -2.46 -14.05
C THR A 118 7.59 -2.72 -15.39
N VAL A 119 7.45 -1.67 -16.21
CA VAL A 119 6.94 -1.72 -17.58
C VAL A 119 8.10 -1.67 -18.55
N GLY A 120 8.24 -2.70 -19.40
CA GLY A 120 9.35 -2.80 -20.34
C GLY A 120 10.69 -2.93 -19.61
N THR A 121 11.74 -2.24 -20.09
CA THR A 121 13.10 -2.37 -19.55
C THR A 121 13.51 -1.25 -18.59
N SER A 122 12.65 -0.27 -18.30
CA SER A 122 13.11 0.92 -17.55
C SER A 122 12.08 1.66 -16.73
N GLN A 123 10.77 1.56 -17.03
CA GLN A 123 9.80 2.36 -16.29
C GLN A 123 9.36 1.61 -15.03
N THR A 124 9.96 2.00 -13.90
CA THR A 124 9.61 1.50 -12.57
C THR A 124 8.67 2.47 -11.87
N THR A 125 7.60 1.95 -11.30
CA THR A 125 6.64 2.70 -10.48
C THR A 125 6.30 1.92 -9.23
N TYR A 126 6.01 2.63 -8.15
CA TYR A 126 5.66 2.05 -6.85
C TYR A 126 4.18 2.28 -6.56
N HIS A 127 3.57 1.26 -5.98
CA HIS A 127 2.13 1.16 -5.77
C HIS A 127 1.84 0.53 -4.41
N ALA A 128 0.73 0.92 -3.81
CA ALA A 128 0.28 0.37 -2.55
C ALA A 128 -1.24 0.28 -2.53
N ALA A 129 -1.76 -0.70 -1.80
CA ALA A 129 -3.17 -0.77 -1.45
C ALA A 129 -3.33 -1.20 0.01
N ALA A 130 -4.30 -0.61 0.72
CA ALA A 130 -4.74 -1.09 2.02
C ALA A 130 -6.25 -1.22 2.10
N GLN A 131 -6.73 -2.25 2.78
CA GLN A 131 -8.14 -2.41 3.08
C GLN A 131 -8.42 -1.98 4.52
N HIS A 132 -9.39 -1.09 4.68
CA HIS A 132 -9.89 -0.66 5.98
C HIS A 132 -11.35 -1.03 6.13
N ASN A 133 -11.71 -1.73 7.22
CA ASN A 133 -13.10 -1.98 7.55
C ASN A 133 -13.66 -0.79 8.34
N ILE A 134 -14.60 -0.07 7.73
CA ILE A 134 -15.24 1.12 8.29
C ILE A 134 -16.73 0.77 8.43
N GLU A 135 -17.17 0.60 9.67
CA GLU A 135 -18.58 0.26 10.00
C GLU A 135 -19.11 -1.00 9.31
N GLY A 136 -18.26 -2.02 9.14
CA GLY A 136 -18.64 -3.28 8.50
C GLY A 136 -18.55 -3.25 6.97
N VAL A 137 -18.15 -2.12 6.37
CA VAL A 137 -17.87 -1.99 4.94
C VAL A 137 -16.36 -1.98 4.72
N ASN A 138 -15.87 -2.80 3.79
CA ASN A 138 -14.49 -2.85 3.37
C ASN A 138 -14.25 -1.77 2.32
N TYR A 139 -13.35 -0.84 2.62
CA TYR A 139 -12.87 0.16 1.68
C TYR A 139 -11.42 -0.13 1.29
N LEU A 140 -11.15 -0.16 0.00
CA LEU A 140 -9.81 -0.38 -0.54
C LEU A 140 -9.21 0.96 -0.96
N PHE A 141 -8.16 1.39 -0.28
CA PHE A 141 -7.41 2.60 -0.58
C PHE A 141 -6.20 2.23 -1.43
N ILE A 142 -6.11 2.78 -2.64
CA ILE A 142 -5.13 2.36 -3.66
C ILE A 142 -4.37 3.57 -4.16
N THR A 143 -3.05 3.47 -4.31
CA THR A 143 -2.25 4.47 -5.04
C THR A 143 -2.83 4.72 -6.44
N ALA A 144 -2.73 5.95 -6.94
CA ALA A 144 -3.18 6.26 -8.29
C ALA A 144 -2.56 5.34 -9.36
N LYS A 145 -3.34 5.00 -10.40
CA LYS A 145 -2.99 4.00 -11.43
C LYS A 145 -1.63 4.21 -12.10
N GLN A 146 -1.19 5.46 -12.25
CA GLN A 146 0.12 5.78 -12.83
C GLN A 146 1.30 5.43 -11.91
N GLY A 147 1.05 5.13 -10.64
CA GLY A 147 2.05 4.89 -9.61
C GLY A 147 2.87 6.14 -9.28
N PHE A 148 3.85 5.95 -8.40
CA PHE A 148 4.75 7.01 -7.97
C PHE A 148 6.21 6.59 -8.12
N SER A 149 7.12 7.58 -8.07
CA SER A 149 8.53 7.31 -7.82
C SER A 149 8.71 6.73 -6.41
N GLU A 150 9.89 6.15 -6.14
CA GLU A 150 10.22 5.60 -4.83
C GLU A 150 10.08 6.62 -3.70
N ASP A 151 10.48 7.87 -3.94
CA ASP A 151 10.31 8.94 -2.96
C ASP A 151 8.88 9.47 -2.89
N GLY A 152 8.18 9.53 -4.03
CA GLY A 152 6.81 10.02 -4.09
C GLY A 152 5.81 9.08 -3.41
N VAL A 153 6.04 7.76 -3.48
CA VAL A 153 5.11 6.77 -2.92
C VAL A 153 5.06 6.81 -1.40
N LYS A 154 6.11 7.33 -0.76
CA LYS A 154 6.27 7.42 0.70
C LYS A 154 5.10 8.15 1.35
N ALA A 155 4.75 9.32 0.78
CA ALA A 155 3.63 10.12 1.26
C ALA A 155 2.29 9.41 1.03
N VAL A 156 2.13 8.70 -0.10
CA VAL A 156 0.88 8.00 -0.42
C VAL A 156 0.67 6.80 0.50
N VAL A 157 1.72 6.02 0.75
CA VAL A 157 1.70 4.93 1.74
C VAL A 157 1.38 5.49 3.12
N ALA A 158 1.93 6.65 3.48
CA ALA A 158 1.60 7.33 4.72
C ALA A 158 0.12 7.62 4.84
N SER A 159 -0.46 8.23 3.80
CA SER A 159 -1.88 8.52 3.71
C SER A 159 -2.71 7.25 3.84
N ILE A 160 -2.43 6.22 3.03
CA ILE A 160 -3.17 4.95 3.02
C ILE A 160 -3.16 4.26 4.40
N LYS A 161 -2.03 4.31 5.12
CA LYS A 161 -1.90 3.73 6.47
C LYS A 161 -2.51 4.60 7.58
N SER A 162 -2.81 5.87 7.32
CA SER A 162 -3.33 6.83 8.31
C SER A 162 -4.85 6.87 8.45
N VAL A 163 -5.57 5.97 7.78
CA VAL A 163 -7.03 5.96 7.82
C VAL A 163 -7.50 5.65 9.25
N GLU A 164 -8.31 6.54 9.80
CA GLU A 164 -8.85 6.44 11.15
C GLU A 164 -10.38 6.55 11.11
N LEU A 165 -11.06 5.64 11.81
CA LEU A 165 -12.51 5.66 11.98
C LEU A 165 -12.95 6.96 12.68
N ARG A 166 -14.01 7.59 12.17
CA ARG A 166 -14.60 8.81 12.73
C ARG A 166 -16.07 8.53 13.10
N PRO A 167 -16.34 8.08 14.34
CA PRO A 167 -17.69 7.82 14.83
C PRO A 167 -18.50 9.12 15.03
#